data_AF-A0A914UNL3-F1
#
_entry.id   AF-A0A914UNL3-F1
#
_cell.length_a   1.000
_cell.length_b   1.000
_cell.length_c   1.000
_cell.angle_alpha   90.00
_cell.angle_beta   90.00
_cell.angle_gamma   90.00
#
_symmetry.space_group_name_H-M   'P 1'
#
loop_
_entity.id
_entity.type
_entity.pdbx_description
1 polymer ?
#
loop_
_entity_poly.entity_id
_entity_poly.type
_entity_poly.pdbx_seq_one_letter_code
_entity_poly.pdbx_strand_id
1 'polypeptide(L)'
;MIRANLSHFSNPPKKGEDKVSYELQSAVNVLYLLYTPLEHIAWLSDLKLLPFDSARWFRYSLYVWTAALICSIMRSLRVYFGIQRRRAALEFEGELSDAKKRLALEEQEELLSLLSFTTDFINAVNFLPFKGFLWAQTFPAWKTGAFGFIASFAGLLKIYRATKRH
;
A
#
# COMPACT_ATOMS: atom_id res chain seq x y z
N MET A 1 17.04 10.06 1.99
CA MET A 1 15.71 9.40 2.07
C MET A 1 14.68 9.91 1.04
N ILE A 2 14.68 11.18 0.60
CA ILE A 2 13.72 11.68 -0.41
C ILE A 2 14.10 11.31 -1.87
N ARG A 3 15.39 11.07 -2.17
CA ARG A 3 15.86 10.72 -3.52
C ARG A 3 15.39 9.36 -4.07
N ALA A 4 15.06 8.39 -3.21
CA ALA A 4 14.60 7.07 -3.66
C ALA A 4 13.14 7.05 -4.10
N ASN A 5 12.34 8.02 -3.64
CA ASN A 5 10.98 8.19 -4.12
C ASN A 5 10.96 8.85 -5.50
N LEU A 6 11.79 9.88 -5.71
CA LEU A 6 11.81 10.70 -6.94
C LEU A 6 12.26 9.96 -8.22
N SER A 7 13.07 8.89 -8.12
CA SER A 7 13.43 8.08 -9.30
C SER A 7 12.29 7.21 -9.82
N HIS A 8 11.23 7.01 -9.01
CA HIS A 8 10.02 6.29 -9.40
C HIS A 8 8.95 7.21 -10.01
N PHE A 9 9.10 8.54 -9.89
CA PHE A 9 8.09 9.54 -10.26
C PHE A 9 8.18 10.06 -11.71
N SER A 10 9.24 9.76 -12.47
CA SER A 10 9.44 10.40 -13.80
C SER A 10 9.91 9.48 -14.92
N ASN A 11 9.93 8.17 -14.72
CA ASN A 11 10.17 7.28 -15.84
C ASN A 11 8.84 6.95 -16.54
N PRO A 12 8.68 7.25 -17.85
CA PRO A 12 7.62 6.62 -18.63
C PRO A 12 7.75 5.10 -18.48
N PRO A 13 6.64 4.35 -18.60
CA PRO A 13 6.67 2.89 -18.47
C PRO A 13 7.82 2.34 -19.30
N LYS A 14 8.72 1.58 -18.67
CA LYS A 14 9.82 0.94 -19.40
C LYS A 14 9.18 0.08 -20.49
N LYS A 15 9.78 0.01 -21.68
CA LYS A 15 9.25 -0.77 -22.80
C LYS A 15 9.01 -2.22 -22.33
N GLY A 16 7.74 -2.62 -22.14
CA GLY A 16 7.33 -3.91 -21.55
C GLY A 16 6.60 -3.84 -20.20
N GLU A 17 6.46 -2.66 -19.60
CA GLU A 17 5.76 -2.45 -18.33
C GLU A 17 4.23 -2.33 -18.54
N ASP A 18 3.47 -3.00 -17.68
CA ASP A 18 2.02 -3.08 -17.79
C ASP A 18 1.36 -1.71 -17.54
N LYS A 19 0.79 -1.13 -18.60
CA LYS A 19 0.14 0.20 -18.58
C LYS A 19 -0.86 0.35 -17.43
N VAL A 20 -1.62 -0.70 -17.13
CA VAL A 20 -2.64 -0.64 -16.07
C VAL A 20 -2.00 -0.58 -14.68
N SER A 21 -0.89 -1.28 -14.47
CA SER A 21 -0.14 -1.21 -13.20
C SER A 21 0.42 0.19 -12.98
N TYR A 22 0.86 0.86 -14.05
CA TYR A 22 1.32 2.25 -14.01
C TYR A 22 0.19 3.24 -13.68
N GLU A 23 -0.97 3.08 -14.31
CA GLU A 23 -2.16 3.91 -14.02
C GLU A 23 -2.63 3.73 -12.57
N LEU A 24 -2.66 2.47 -12.08
CA LEU A 24 -2.98 2.18 -10.68
C LEU A 24 -1.97 2.80 -9.72
N GLN A 25 -0.67 2.73 -10.02
CA GLN A 25 0.36 3.39 -9.21
C GLN A 25 0.18 4.91 -9.19
N SER A 26 -0.18 5.51 -10.32
CA SER A 26 -0.45 6.93 -10.42
C SER A 26 -1.66 7.34 -9.58
N ALA A 27 -2.73 6.54 -9.62
CA ALA A 27 -3.91 6.73 -8.79
C ALA A 27 -3.58 6.63 -7.29
N VAL A 28 -2.81 5.62 -6.88
CA VAL A 28 -2.33 5.47 -5.51
C VAL A 28 -1.58 6.72 -5.05
N ASN A 29 -0.67 7.25 -5.87
CA ASN A 29 0.10 8.44 -5.54
C ASN A 29 -0.80 9.68 -5.36
N VAL A 30 -1.76 9.88 -6.27
CA VAL A 30 -2.71 10.99 -6.17
C VAL A 30 -3.58 10.86 -4.92
N LEU A 31 -4.06 9.67 -4.60
CA LEU A 31 -4.88 9.44 -3.41
C LEU A 31 -4.08 9.70 -2.14
N TYR A 32 -2.83 9.25 -2.04
CA TYR A 32 -1.98 9.58 -0.89
C TYR A 32 -1.65 11.07 -0.81
N LEU A 33 -1.42 11.73 -1.96
CA LEU A 33 -1.21 13.18 -2.01
C LEU A 33 -2.42 13.97 -1.50
N LEU A 34 -3.64 13.48 -1.72
CA LEU A 34 -4.88 14.08 -1.19
C LEU A 34 -5.13 13.70 0.27
N TYR A 35 -4.83 12.46 0.65
CA TYR A 35 -5.02 11.97 2.03
C TYR A 35 -4.27 12.83 3.05
N THR A 36 -2.98 13.09 2.80
CA THR A 36 -2.12 13.82 3.73
C THR A 36 -2.68 15.20 4.12
N PRO A 37 -2.99 16.14 3.20
CA PRO A 37 -3.53 17.44 3.59
C PRO A 37 -4.92 17.33 4.25
N LEU A 38 -5.78 16.40 3.82
CA LEU A 38 -7.08 16.18 4.45
C LEU A 38 -6.94 15.76 5.92
N GLU A 39 -6.01 14.85 6.19
CA GLU A 39 -5.69 14.42 7.54
C GLU A 39 -5.11 15.57 8.38
N HIS A 40 -4.18 16.35 7.84
CA HIS A 40 -3.59 17.48 8.56
C HIS A 40 -4.64 18.55 8.89
N ILE A 41 -5.58 18.85 7.99
CA ILE A 41 -6.70 19.76 8.28
C ILE A 41 -7.54 19.22 9.43
N ALA A 42 -7.80 17.91 9.46
CA ALA A 42 -8.54 17.27 10.55
C ALA A 42 -7.82 17.44 11.89
N TRP A 43 -6.52 17.12 11.95
CA TRP A 43 -5.70 17.32 13.15
C TRP A 43 -5.63 18.78 13.61
N LEU A 44 -5.42 19.73 12.69
CA LEU A 44 -5.36 21.17 13.01
C LEU A 44 -6.70 21.69 13.55
N SER A 45 -7.80 21.20 12.98
CA SER A 45 -9.16 21.49 13.47
C SER A 45 -9.42 20.88 14.85
N ASP A 46 -8.88 19.69 15.13
CA ASP A 46 -8.97 19.03 16.43
C ASP A 46 -8.25 19.82 17.52
N LEU A 47 -7.06 20.35 17.19
CA LEU A 47 -6.27 21.26 18.03
C LEU A 47 -6.87 22.68 18.15
N LYS A 48 -8.04 22.94 17.57
CA LYS A 48 -8.72 24.25 17.55
C LYS A 48 -7.93 25.39 16.88
N LEU A 49 -6.97 25.05 16.02
CA LEU A 49 -6.23 26.03 15.21
C LEU A 49 -7.02 26.48 13.98
N LEU A 50 -7.95 25.65 13.51
CA LEU A 50 -8.86 25.95 12.40
C LEU A 50 -10.32 25.85 12.85
N PRO A 51 -11.21 26.75 12.38
CA PRO A 51 -12.63 26.78 12.78
C PRO A 51 -13.49 25.73 12.05
N PHE A 52 -12.89 24.64 11.57
CA PHE A 52 -13.59 23.60 10.83
C PHE A 52 -14.10 22.47 11.74
N ASP A 53 -14.90 21.56 11.17
CA ASP A 53 -15.37 20.34 11.84
C ASP A 53 -14.36 19.21 11.66
N SER A 54 -13.54 18.97 12.69
CA SER A 54 -12.52 17.91 12.76
C SER A 54 -13.08 16.55 12.34
N ALA A 55 -14.25 16.16 12.87
CA ALA A 55 -14.85 14.85 12.60
C ALA A 55 -15.27 14.69 11.13
N ARG A 56 -15.61 15.77 10.43
CA ARG A 56 -15.90 15.72 9.00
C ARG A 56 -14.64 15.50 8.16
N TRP A 57 -13.55 16.20 8.48
CA TRP A 57 -12.28 16.07 7.75
C TRP A 57 -11.62 14.71 7.99
N PHE A 58 -11.69 14.16 9.22
CA PHE A 58 -11.26 12.79 9.49
C PHE A 58 -12.03 11.75 8.67
N ARG A 59 -13.33 11.97 8.43
CA ARG A 59 -14.11 11.08 7.56
C ARG A 59 -13.65 11.14 6.11
N TYR A 60 -13.39 12.34 5.59
CA TYR A 60 -12.89 12.49 4.21
C TYR A 60 -11.49 11.89 4.04
N SER A 61 -10.56 12.12 4.98
CA SER A 61 -9.24 11.51 4.92
C SER A 61 -9.33 9.99 4.95
N LEU A 62 -10.23 9.44 5.78
CA LEU A 62 -10.44 8.00 5.88
C LEU A 62 -10.98 7.39 4.58
N TYR A 63 -11.92 8.05 3.89
CA TYR A 63 -12.42 7.59 2.59
C TYR A 63 -11.32 7.58 1.53
N VAL A 64 -10.52 8.64 1.45
CA VAL A 64 -9.40 8.74 0.50
C VAL A 64 -8.33 7.68 0.81
N TRP A 65 -8.01 7.47 2.09
CA TRP A 65 -7.06 6.44 2.50
C TRP A 65 -7.55 5.04 2.16
N THR A 66 -8.83 4.75 2.42
CA THR A 66 -9.44 3.45 2.08
C THR A 66 -9.40 3.20 0.57
N ALA A 67 -9.68 4.21 -0.24
CA ALA A 67 -9.55 4.12 -1.70
C ALA A 67 -8.10 3.88 -2.13
N ALA A 68 -7.13 4.55 -1.50
CA ALA A 68 -5.70 4.34 -1.77
C ALA A 68 -5.27 2.90 -1.49
N LEU A 69 -5.76 2.31 -0.40
CA LEU A 69 -5.50 0.92 -0.03
C LEU A 69 -6.11 -0.07 -1.02
N ILE A 70 -7.35 0.15 -1.48
CA ILE A 70 -7.97 -0.69 -2.52
C ILE A 70 -7.13 -0.67 -3.79
N CYS A 71 -6.76 0.53 -4.29
CA CYS A 71 -5.91 0.65 -5.48
C CYS A 71 -4.54 -0.01 -5.28
N SER A 72 -3.95 0.11 -4.08
CA SER A 72 -2.68 -0.52 -3.73
C SER A 72 -2.75 -2.03 -3.75
N ILE A 73 -3.81 -2.62 -3.17
CA ILE A 73 -4.06 -4.07 -3.20
C ILE A 73 -4.26 -4.55 -4.64
N MET A 74 -5.07 -3.84 -5.44
CA MET A 74 -5.31 -4.20 -6.85
C MET A 74 -4.01 -4.20 -7.67
N ARG A 75 -3.18 -3.16 -7.51
CA ARG A 75 -1.86 -3.07 -8.16
C ARG A 75 -0.97 -4.23 -7.72
N SER A 76 -0.88 -4.47 -6.42
CA SER A 76 -0.06 -5.51 -5.83
C SER A 76 -0.45 -6.92 -6.28
N LEU A 77 -1.76 -7.22 -6.36
CA LEU A 77 -2.25 -8.49 -6.90
C LEU A 77 -1.86 -8.67 -8.36
N ARG A 78 -1.97 -7.60 -9.16
CA ARG A 78 -1.60 -7.64 -10.57
C ARG A 78 -0.11 -7.91 -10.78
N VAL A 79 0.75 -7.26 -10.00
CA VAL A 79 2.19 -7.52 -9.99
C VAL A 79 2.47 -8.97 -9.58
N TYR A 80 1.84 -9.45 -8.51
CA TYR A 80 1.98 -10.83 -8.05
C TYR A 80 1.61 -11.84 -9.14
N PHE A 81 0.47 -11.69 -9.81
CA PHE A 81 0.12 -12.57 -10.95
C PHE A 81 1.11 -12.45 -12.12
N GLY A 82 1.67 -11.28 -12.37
CA GLY A 82 2.74 -11.08 -13.35
C GLY A 82 4.03 -11.81 -12.98
N ILE A 83 4.37 -11.87 -11.69
CA ILE A 83 5.49 -12.66 -11.17
C ILE A 83 5.24 -14.16 -11.40
N GLN A 84 4.03 -14.65 -11.10
CA GLN A 84 3.67 -16.06 -11.34
C GLN A 84 3.79 -16.47 -12.81
N ARG A 85 3.37 -15.60 -13.73
CA ARG A 85 3.53 -15.84 -15.17
C ARG A 85 4.99 -15.90 -15.59
N ARG A 86 5.82 -14.97 -15.09
CA ARG A 86 7.28 -14.98 -15.33
C ARG A 86 7.92 -16.23 -14.77
N ARG A 87 7.49 -16.69 -13.59
CA ARG A 87 7.99 -17.93 -12.98
C ARG A 87 7.73 -19.15 -13.87
N ALA A 88 6.50 -19.29 -14.37
CA ALA A 88 6.15 -20.37 -15.28
C ALA A 88 6.96 -20.33 -16.59
N ALA A 89 7.23 -19.13 -17.13
CA ALA A 89 8.08 -18.98 -18.31
C ALA A 89 9.54 -19.39 -18.05
N LEU A 90 10.13 -18.98 -16.93
CA LEU A 90 11.50 -19.37 -16.54
C LEU A 90 11.63 -20.88 -16.27
N GLU A 91 10.56 -21.51 -15.77
CA GLU A 91 10.51 -22.97 -15.59
C GLU A 91 10.48 -23.70 -16.95
N PHE A 92 9.76 -23.16 -17.93
CA PHE A 92 9.71 -23.69 -19.29
C PHE A 92 11.05 -23.52 -20.04
N GLU A 93 11.70 -22.36 -19.91
CA GLU A 93 12.97 -22.05 -20.59
C GLU A 93 14.20 -22.70 -19.95
N GLY A 94 14.05 -23.31 -18.76
CA GLY A 94 15.17 -23.94 -18.05
C GLY A 94 16.21 -22.94 -17.54
N GLU A 95 15.82 -21.68 -17.28
CA GLU A 95 16.74 -20.60 -16.91
C GLU A 95 17.48 -20.82 -15.57
N LEU A 96 18.66 -20.17 -15.48
CA LEU A 96 19.67 -20.26 -14.41
C LEU A 96 19.12 -19.94 -13.01
N SER A 97 19.70 -20.59 -11.99
CA SER A 97 19.39 -20.44 -10.56
C SER A 97 19.26 -18.97 -10.08
N ASP A 98 20.06 -18.05 -10.62
CA ASP A 98 20.08 -16.66 -10.14
C ASP A 98 18.87 -15.85 -10.61
N ALA A 99 18.32 -16.11 -11.81
CA ALA A 99 17.08 -15.49 -12.26
C ALA A 99 15.89 -15.94 -11.38
N LYS A 100 15.83 -17.24 -11.05
CA LYS A 100 14.83 -17.81 -10.14
C LYS A 100 14.94 -17.22 -8.73
N LYS A 101 16.16 -17.05 -8.19
CA LYS A 101 16.39 -16.40 -6.89
C LYS A 101 15.89 -14.95 -6.89
N ARG A 102 16.20 -14.17 -7.92
CA ARG A 102 15.74 -12.77 -8.05
C ARG A 102 14.22 -12.68 -8.10
N LEU A 103 13.58 -13.57 -8.87
CA LEU A 103 12.13 -13.60 -8.98
C LEU A 103 11.45 -14.00 -7.66
N ALA A 104 11.99 -14.99 -6.94
CA ALA A 104 11.48 -15.39 -5.62
C ALA A 104 11.59 -14.26 -4.59
N LEU A 105 12.65 -13.45 -4.68
CA LEU A 105 12.83 -12.28 -3.83
C LEU A 105 11.82 -11.16 -4.17
N GLU A 106 11.54 -10.92 -5.45
CA GLU A 106 10.50 -9.99 -5.91
C GLU A 106 9.11 -10.44 -5.43
N GLU A 107 8.81 -11.74 -5.55
CA GLU A 107 7.56 -12.35 -5.05
C GLU A 107 7.36 -12.10 -3.56
N GLN A 108 8.40 -12.37 -2.74
CA GLN A 108 8.32 -12.17 -1.30
C GLN A 108 8.10 -10.71 -0.91
N GLU A 109 8.71 -9.76 -1.63
CA GLU A 109 8.49 -8.33 -1.38
C GLU A 109 7.06 -7.90 -1.73
N GLU A 110 6.50 -8.43 -2.81
CA GLU A 110 5.12 -8.14 -3.18
C GLU A 110 4.13 -8.77 -2.21
N LEU A 111 4.40 -9.99 -1.72
CA LEU A 111 3.59 -10.63 -0.67
C LEU A 111 3.60 -9.85 0.65
N LEU A 112 4.76 -9.33 1.07
CA LEU A 112 4.84 -8.45 2.25
C LEU A 112 4.08 -7.14 2.04
N SER A 113 4.05 -6.62 0.81
CA SER A 113 3.27 -5.42 0.46
C SER A 113 1.77 -5.70 0.54
N LEU A 114 1.32 -6.80 -0.06
CA LEU A 114 -0.07 -7.27 0.01
C LEU A 114 -0.52 -7.46 1.46
N LEU A 115 0.32 -8.09 2.29
CA LEU A 115 0.03 -8.28 3.70
C LEU A 115 -0.18 -6.92 4.39
N SER A 116 0.77 -5.99 4.24
CA SER A 116 0.68 -4.65 4.85
C SER A 116 -0.59 -3.91 4.40
N PHE A 117 -0.84 -3.81 3.10
CA PHE A 117 -2.00 -3.10 2.58
C PHE A 117 -3.31 -3.76 3.02
N THR A 118 -3.35 -5.08 3.13
CA THR A 118 -4.53 -5.80 3.60
C THR A 118 -4.79 -5.54 5.08
N THR A 119 -3.76 -5.56 5.93
CA THR A 119 -3.90 -5.25 7.36
C THR A 119 -4.30 -3.80 7.60
N ASP A 120 -3.75 -2.87 6.82
CA ASP A 120 -4.14 -1.46 6.87
C ASP A 120 -5.58 -1.27 6.37
N PHE A 121 -6.00 -2.00 5.33
CA PHE A 121 -7.38 -1.97 4.84
C PHE A 121 -8.37 -2.50 5.86
N ILE A 122 -8.02 -3.57 6.58
CA ILE A 122 -8.81 -4.09 7.70
C ILE A 122 -9.03 -2.99 8.75
N ASN A 123 -7.97 -2.27 9.11
CA ASN A 123 -8.07 -1.14 10.03
C ASN A 123 -8.89 0.03 9.46
N ALA A 124 -8.68 0.39 8.20
CA ALA A 124 -9.39 1.46 7.53
C ALA A 124 -10.90 1.24 7.52
N VAL A 125 -11.34 0.03 7.16
CA VAL A 125 -12.75 -0.34 7.19
C VAL A 125 -13.29 -0.30 8.62
N ASN A 126 -12.52 -0.77 9.61
CA ASN A 126 -12.95 -0.70 11.00
C ASN A 126 -13.16 0.75 11.48
N PHE A 127 -12.36 1.70 11.01
CA PHE A 127 -12.48 3.11 11.39
C PHE A 127 -13.63 3.84 10.69
N LEU A 128 -14.27 3.26 9.67
CA LEU A 128 -15.37 3.92 8.97
C LEU A 128 -16.54 4.20 9.92
N PRO A 129 -17.22 5.35 9.80
CA PRO A 129 -18.30 5.75 10.72
C PRO A 129 -19.63 5.02 10.46
N PHE A 130 -19.66 4.05 9.55
CA PHE A 130 -20.88 3.35 9.14
C PHE A 130 -21.13 2.13 10.03
N LYS A 131 -22.13 2.18 10.91
CA LYS A 131 -22.55 0.99 11.66
C LYS A 131 -23.21 -0.01 10.72
N GLY A 132 -22.77 -1.27 10.76
CA GLY A 132 -23.33 -2.36 9.96
C GLY A 132 -22.75 -2.51 8.55
N PHE A 133 -21.79 -1.68 8.14
CA PHE A 133 -21.03 -1.89 6.90
C PHE A 133 -19.81 -2.78 7.18
N LEU A 134 -19.82 -4.02 6.67
CA LEU A 134 -18.76 -5.01 6.91
C LEU A 134 -18.46 -5.15 8.42
N TRP A 135 -17.21 -4.89 8.85
CA TRP A 135 -16.76 -4.90 10.24
C TRP A 135 -16.48 -3.49 10.79
N ALA A 136 -17.03 -2.44 10.18
CA ALA A 136 -16.86 -1.07 10.64
C ALA A 136 -17.35 -0.89 12.09
N GLN A 137 -16.52 -0.24 12.91
CA GLN A 137 -16.74 0.02 14.34
C GLN A 137 -16.89 -1.23 15.22
N THR A 138 -16.44 -2.40 14.77
CA THR A 138 -16.59 -3.65 15.53
C THR A 138 -15.37 -4.03 16.36
N PHE A 139 -14.17 -3.58 15.98
CA PHE A 139 -12.94 -4.02 16.61
C PHE A 139 -12.56 -3.15 17.82
N PRO A 140 -12.16 -3.77 18.95
CA PRO A 140 -11.52 -3.06 20.04
C PRO A 140 -10.11 -2.58 19.64
N ALA A 141 -9.61 -1.56 20.35
CA ALA A 141 -8.34 -0.89 20.03
C ALA A 141 -7.12 -1.82 19.97
N TRP A 142 -7.10 -2.92 20.73
CA TRP A 142 -5.98 -3.86 20.70
C TRP A 142 -5.91 -4.64 19.37
N LYS A 143 -7.06 -4.96 18.75
CA LYS A 143 -7.09 -5.66 17.46
C LYS A 143 -6.58 -4.76 16.35
N THR A 144 -7.01 -3.50 16.35
CA THR A 144 -6.53 -2.52 15.37
C THR A 144 -5.04 -2.25 15.53
N GLY A 145 -4.57 -2.15 16.79
CA GLY A 145 -3.14 -2.07 17.10
C GLY A 145 -2.34 -3.28 16.63
N ALA A 146 -2.86 -4.50 16.79
CA ALA A 146 -2.20 -5.71 16.32
C ALA A 146 -2.04 -5.73 14.79
N PHE A 147 -3.07 -5.34 14.03
CA PHE A 147 -2.97 -5.22 12.57
C PHE A 147 -1.96 -4.14 12.14
N GLY A 148 -1.93 -3.00 12.84
CA GLY A 148 -0.94 -1.95 12.58
C GLY A 148 0.49 -2.39 12.89
N PHE A 149 0.67 -3.23 13.92
CA PHE A 149 1.95 -3.86 14.21
C PHE A 149 2.39 -4.84 13.12
N ILE A 150 1.48 -5.68 12.61
CA ILE A 150 1.77 -6.61 11.50
C ILE A 150 2.19 -5.83 10.24
N ALA A 151 1.46 -4.77 9.89
CA ALA A 151 1.80 -3.90 8.76
C ALA A 151 3.19 -3.29 8.91
N SER A 152 3.47 -2.69 10.07
CA SER A 152 4.77 -2.08 10.38
C SER A 152 5.92 -3.10 10.33
N PHE A 153 5.69 -4.29 10.87
CA PHE A 153 6.66 -5.38 10.86
C PHE A 153 6.95 -5.86 9.43
N ALA A 154 5.91 -6.02 8.60
CA ALA A 154 6.07 -6.35 7.18
C ALA A 154 6.91 -5.28 6.44
N GLY A 155 6.62 -3.99 6.69
CA GLY A 155 7.41 -2.87 6.14
C GLY A 155 8.87 -2.89 6.58
N LEU A 156 9.13 -3.14 7.87
CA LEU A 156 10.49 -3.25 8.41
C LEU A 156 11.27 -4.41 7.77
N LEU A 157 10.63 -5.57 7.60
CA LEU A 157 11.25 -6.72 6.92
C LEU A 157 11.63 -6.40 5.48
N LYS A 158 10.80 -5.63 4.75
CA LYS A 158 11.13 -5.18 3.39
C LYS A 158 12.38 -4.28 3.39
N ILE A 159 12.44 -3.30 4.28
CA ILE A 159 13.60 -2.40 4.39
C ILE A 159 14.86 -3.17 4.78
N TYR A 160 14.78 -4.03 5.79
CA TYR A 160 15.91 -4.87 6.23
C TYR A 160 16.46 -5.73 5.09
N ARG A 161 15.58 -6.35 4.29
CA ARG A 161 15.97 -7.15 3.13
C ARG A 161 16.56 -6.30 2.01
N ALA A 162 16.04 -5.09 1.77
CA ALA A 162 16.59 -4.17 0.79
C ALA A 162 18.02 -3.75 1.14
N THR A 163 18.32 -3.50 2.42
CA THR A 163 19.68 -3.17 2.87
C THR A 163 20.66 -4.31 2.65
N LYS A 164 20.25 -5.56 2.88
CA LYS A 164 21.11 -6.74 2.70
C LYS A 164 21.40 -7.10 1.23
N ARG A 165 20.73 -6.45 0.27
CA ARG A 165 20.98 -6.63 -1.18
C ARG A 165 22.16 -5.79 -1.70
N HIS A 166 22.61 -4.80 -0.93
CA HIS A 166 23.78 -3.95 -1.20
C HIS A 166 25.00 -4.43 -0.42
#